data_AF-A0A550BW96-F1
#
_entry.id   AF-A0A550BW96-F1
#
_cell.length_a   1.000
_cell.length_b   1.000
_cell.length_c   1.000
_cell.angle_alpha   90.00
_cell.angle_beta   90.00
_cell.angle_gamma   90.00
#
_symmetry.space_group_name_H-M   'P 1'
#
loop_
_entity.id
_entity.type
_entity.pdbx_description
1 polymer ?
#
loop_
_entity_poly.entity_id
_entity_poly.type
_entity_poly.pdbx_seq_one_letter_code
_entity_poly.pdbx_strand_id
1 'polypeptide(L)'
;MDPETLFPELQLCSDMGPHAYVIFKTSSKVRRLLIATNPQGRLIEPAQEELRHLARYVARAAEAITAFHQVFRAIRRAILDNSSPVDAAITTICEQYDIFDQALDELLVLKDTTMGAIDELGRVVVQQLSYPPIIHFVIMHILGSDWSKRAIALATIPSLLDTVRSHVQSIAVLVIDLKTCSTVTHDRFSIEKLREIRGLSEETRTRIDCFVMTASGDLPKWADHVEGFASVLQDLAVPFFPIRD
;
A
#
# COMPACT_ATOMS: atom_id res chain seq x y z
N MET A 1 4.44 -3.11 -29.61
CA MET A 1 3.27 -2.64 -28.84
C MET A 1 3.72 -2.59 -27.41
N ASP A 2 3.57 -1.44 -26.76
CA ASP A 2 4.06 -1.22 -25.40
C ASP A 2 3.09 -1.88 -24.39
N PRO A 3 3.55 -2.83 -23.54
CA PRO A 3 2.71 -3.46 -22.53
C PRO A 3 1.93 -2.48 -21.65
N GLU A 4 2.50 -1.30 -21.36
CA GLU A 4 1.88 -0.28 -20.52
C GLU A 4 0.64 0.34 -21.17
N THR A 5 0.64 0.46 -22.49
CA THR A 5 -0.55 0.92 -23.24
C THR A 5 -1.66 -0.13 -23.27
N LEU A 6 -1.30 -1.42 -23.19
CA LEU A 6 -2.27 -2.49 -23.19
C LEU A 6 -2.80 -2.77 -21.79
N PHE A 7 -2.00 -2.59 -20.74
CA PHE A 7 -2.37 -2.89 -19.35
C PHE A 7 -2.09 -1.69 -18.43
N PRO A 8 -2.93 -0.63 -18.50
CA PRO A 8 -2.75 0.56 -17.65
C PRO A 8 -2.77 0.23 -16.14
N GLU A 9 -3.38 -0.88 -15.75
CA GLU A 9 -3.41 -1.39 -14.38
C GLU A 9 -2.00 -1.67 -13.83
N LEU A 10 -1.06 -2.06 -14.69
CA LEU A 10 0.33 -2.31 -14.27
C LEU A 10 0.98 -1.02 -13.75
N GLN A 11 0.71 0.12 -14.41
CA GLN A 11 1.22 1.40 -13.95
C GLN A 11 0.63 1.77 -12.58
N LEU A 12 -0.67 1.55 -12.40
CA LEU A 12 -1.34 1.82 -11.13
C LEU A 12 -0.76 0.97 -9.98
N CYS A 13 -0.47 -0.32 -10.23
CA CYS A 13 0.23 -1.18 -9.26
C CYS A 13 1.67 -0.69 -8.98
N SER A 14 2.38 -0.22 -10.01
CA SER A 14 3.72 0.36 -9.87
C SER A 14 3.71 1.59 -8.96
N ASP A 15 2.72 2.46 -9.15
CA ASP A 15 2.59 3.74 -8.43
C ASP A 15 2.24 3.56 -6.94
N MET A 16 1.70 2.40 -6.54
CA MET A 16 1.49 2.08 -5.12
C MET A 16 2.81 1.96 -4.34
N GLY A 17 3.87 1.46 -4.98
CA GLY A 17 5.17 1.23 -4.35
C GLY A 17 5.81 2.49 -3.77
N PRO A 18 5.97 3.57 -4.56
CA PRO A 18 6.47 4.85 -4.07
C PRO A 18 5.65 5.42 -2.90
N HIS A 19 4.32 5.30 -2.93
CA HIS A 19 3.48 5.77 -1.82
C HIS A 19 3.68 4.95 -0.54
N ALA A 20 3.74 3.62 -0.65
CA ALA A 20 4.06 2.73 0.47
C ALA A 20 5.43 3.05 1.08
N TYR A 21 6.44 3.32 0.24
CA TYR A 21 7.76 3.73 0.69
C TYR A 21 7.72 5.05 1.50
N VAL A 22 6.99 6.07 1.03
CA VAL A 22 6.88 7.34 1.76
C VAL A 22 6.15 7.14 3.09
N ILE A 23 5.08 6.33 3.13
CA ILE A 23 4.40 5.96 4.38
C ILE A 23 5.41 5.35 5.36
N PHE A 24 6.16 4.33 4.94
CA PHE A 24 7.18 3.68 5.77
C PHE A 24 8.22 4.68 6.29
N LYS A 25 8.84 5.44 5.39
CA LYS A 25 9.95 6.36 5.72
C LYS A 25 9.50 7.46 6.67
N THR A 26 8.31 8.00 6.43
CA THR A 26 7.74 9.11 7.20
C THR A 26 7.34 8.65 8.59
N SER A 27 6.68 7.49 8.70
CA SER A 27 6.29 6.90 9.98
C SER A 27 7.51 6.52 10.83
N SER A 28 8.57 6.02 10.18
CA SER A 28 9.87 5.79 10.83
C SER A 28 10.49 7.09 11.39
N LYS A 29 10.27 8.22 10.72
CA LYS A 29 10.71 9.54 11.21
C LYS A 29 9.85 10.02 12.38
N VAL A 30 8.52 9.91 12.27
CA VAL A 30 7.58 10.24 13.36
C VAL A 30 7.96 9.47 14.62
N ARG A 31 8.13 8.16 14.52
CA ARG A 31 8.53 7.30 15.63
C ARG A 31 9.84 7.73 16.29
N ARG A 32 10.88 8.04 15.50
CA ARG A 32 12.17 8.51 16.03
C ARG A 32 12.02 9.82 16.80
N LEU A 33 11.23 10.76 16.27
CA LEU A 33 10.94 12.01 16.95
C LEU A 33 10.20 11.77 18.26
N LEU A 34 9.19 10.91 18.25
CA LEU A 34 8.46 10.53 19.45
C LEU A 34 9.37 9.93 20.51
N ILE A 35 10.19 8.93 20.18
CA ILE A 35 11.18 8.35 21.12
C ILE A 35 12.10 9.43 21.68
N ALA A 36 12.59 10.34 20.83
CA ALA A 36 13.50 11.40 21.24
C ALA A 36 12.87 12.38 22.24
N THR A 37 11.54 12.56 22.23
CA THR A 37 10.86 13.41 23.23
C THR A 37 10.82 12.83 24.63
N ASN A 38 11.23 11.56 24.83
CA ASN A 38 11.05 10.80 26.07
C ASN A 38 9.63 10.97 26.64
N PRO A 39 8.60 10.62 25.86
CA PRO A 39 7.24 10.87 26.24
C PRO A 39 6.94 10.01 27.45
N GLN A 40 6.30 10.60 28.47
CA GLN A 40 5.86 9.89 29.67
C GLN A 40 4.81 8.83 29.31
N GLY A 41 5.17 7.68 28.72
CA GLY A 41 4.31 6.53 28.37
C GLY A 41 3.14 6.78 27.38
N ARG A 42 2.45 7.91 27.50
CA ARG A 42 1.16 8.26 26.90
C ARG A 42 1.16 8.44 25.38
N LEU A 43 2.33 8.64 24.77
CA LEU A 43 2.47 8.74 23.31
C LEU A 43 2.95 7.43 22.66
N ILE A 44 3.40 6.46 23.47
CA ILE A 44 3.96 5.20 22.94
C ILE A 44 2.84 4.34 22.37
N GLU A 45 1.78 4.11 23.14
CA GLU A 45 0.68 3.24 22.72
C GLU A 45 -0.10 3.77 21.49
N PRO A 46 -0.50 5.05 21.42
CA PRO A 46 -1.15 5.58 20.21
C PRO A 46 -0.26 5.51 18.96
N ALA A 47 1.04 5.76 19.11
CA ALA A 47 1.97 5.68 17.99
C ALA A 47 2.19 4.23 17.52
N GLN A 48 2.17 3.27 18.43
CA GLN A 48 2.23 1.86 18.06
C GLN A 48 0.98 1.42 17.31
N GLU A 49 -0.20 1.84 17.78
CA GLU A 49 -1.44 1.45 17.11
C GLU A 49 -1.52 2.04 15.70
N GLU A 50 -1.12 3.31 15.54
CA GLU A 50 -0.99 3.93 14.22
C GLU A 50 -0.04 3.16 13.30
N LEU A 51 1.15 2.78 13.79
CA LEU A 51 2.09 1.95 13.02
C LEU A 51 1.51 0.58 12.65
N ARG A 52 0.72 -0.07 13.52
CA ARG A 52 0.04 -1.34 13.20
C ARG A 52 -1.04 -1.16 12.14
N HIS A 53 -1.78 -0.06 12.17
CA HIS A 53 -2.78 0.23 11.14
C HIS A 53 -2.13 0.50 9.79
N LEU A 54 -1.06 1.30 9.76
CA LEU A 54 -0.28 1.51 8.54
C LEU A 54 0.36 0.23 8.02
N ALA A 55 0.94 -0.59 8.89
CA ALA A 55 1.51 -1.88 8.50
C ALA A 55 0.45 -2.77 7.84
N ARG A 56 -0.73 -2.89 8.46
CA ARG A 56 -1.87 -3.64 7.90
C ARG A 56 -2.33 -3.07 6.56
N TYR A 57 -2.43 -1.75 6.44
CA TYR A 57 -2.83 -1.09 5.19
C TYR A 57 -1.84 -1.34 4.05
N VAL A 58 -0.54 -1.17 4.32
CA VAL A 58 0.53 -1.39 3.34
C VAL A 58 0.63 -2.87 2.95
N ALA A 59 0.49 -3.80 3.91
CA ALA A 59 0.46 -5.23 3.62
C ALA A 59 -0.69 -5.58 2.65
N ARG A 60 -1.86 -5.00 2.86
CA ARG A 60 -3.02 -5.22 1.98
C ARG A 60 -2.86 -4.65 0.58
N ALA A 61 -2.10 -3.57 0.43
CA ALA A 61 -1.68 -3.11 -0.89
C ALA A 61 -0.77 -4.13 -1.59
N ALA A 62 0.17 -4.77 -0.88
CA ALA A 62 1.00 -5.83 -1.45
C ALA A 62 0.16 -7.08 -1.83
N GLU A 63 -0.80 -7.46 -0.99
CA GLU A 63 -1.72 -8.56 -1.28
C GLU A 63 -2.57 -8.29 -2.53
N ALA A 64 -3.07 -7.07 -2.72
CA ALA A 64 -3.81 -6.68 -3.92
C ALA A 64 -2.94 -6.80 -5.19
N ILE A 65 -1.68 -6.34 -5.16
CA ILE A 65 -0.72 -6.49 -6.27
C ILE A 65 -0.47 -7.98 -6.55
N THR A 66 -0.32 -8.79 -5.49
CA THR A 66 -0.13 -10.24 -5.60
C THR A 66 -1.33 -10.93 -6.23
N ALA A 67 -2.55 -10.58 -5.80
CA ALA A 67 -3.78 -11.11 -6.36
C ALA A 67 -3.89 -10.77 -7.85
N PHE A 68 -3.54 -9.53 -8.25
CA PHE A 68 -3.51 -9.14 -9.65
C PHE A 68 -2.48 -9.95 -10.48
N HIS A 69 -1.32 -10.26 -9.90
CA HIS A 69 -0.37 -11.16 -10.54
C HIS A 69 -0.95 -12.58 -10.75
N GLN A 70 -1.76 -13.09 -9.81
CA GLN A 70 -2.41 -14.40 -9.98
C GLN A 70 -3.43 -14.40 -11.12
N VAL A 71 -4.13 -13.29 -11.36
CA VAL A 71 -5.00 -13.13 -12.54
C VAL A 71 -4.22 -13.35 -13.84
N PHE A 72 -3.10 -12.64 -14.00
CA PHE A 72 -2.23 -12.84 -15.18
C PHE A 72 -1.70 -14.26 -15.29
N ARG A 73 -1.33 -14.88 -14.16
CA ARG A 73 -0.88 -16.27 -14.14
C ARG A 73 -1.98 -17.23 -14.57
N ALA A 74 -3.23 -17.01 -14.17
CA ALA A 74 -4.38 -17.80 -14.60
C ALA A 74 -4.64 -17.64 -16.10
N ILE A 75 -4.60 -16.41 -16.62
CA ILE A 75 -4.72 -16.12 -18.06
C ILE A 75 -3.65 -16.85 -18.86
N ARG A 76 -2.39 -16.77 -18.43
CA ARG A 76 -1.26 -17.46 -19.09
C ARG A 76 -1.45 -18.97 -19.16
N ARG A 77 -1.86 -19.59 -18.05
CA ARG A 77 -2.20 -21.02 -18.01
C ARG A 77 -3.33 -21.34 -18.97
N ALA A 78 -4.37 -20.49 -19.01
CA ALA A 78 -5.50 -20.67 -19.91
C ALA A 78 -5.09 -20.61 -21.39
N ILE A 79 -4.14 -19.76 -21.77
CA ILE A 79 -3.64 -19.64 -23.15
C ILE A 79 -2.89 -20.90 -23.59
N LEU A 80 -2.05 -21.46 -22.72
CA LEU A 80 -1.19 -22.60 -23.06
C LEU A 80 -1.91 -23.94 -22.98
N ASP A 81 -2.82 -24.10 -22.01
CA ASP A 81 -3.49 -25.37 -21.74
C ASP A 81 -4.59 -25.67 -22.78
N ASN A 82 -4.37 -26.71 -23.58
CA ASN A 82 -5.35 -27.25 -24.54
C ASN A 82 -6.10 -28.47 -24.01
N SER A 83 -5.72 -28.99 -22.84
CA SER A 83 -6.29 -30.22 -22.27
C SER A 83 -7.54 -29.93 -21.45
N SER A 84 -7.65 -28.76 -20.83
CA SER A 84 -8.85 -28.34 -20.10
C SER A 84 -9.92 -27.73 -21.00
N PRO A 85 -11.22 -27.94 -20.68
CA PRO A 85 -12.29 -27.16 -21.28
C PRO A 85 -12.08 -25.66 -21.08
N VAL A 86 -12.41 -24.86 -22.10
CA VAL A 86 -12.25 -23.39 -22.03
C VAL A 86 -13.04 -22.80 -20.86
N ASP A 87 -14.25 -23.31 -20.62
CA ASP A 87 -15.14 -22.84 -19.56
C ASP A 87 -14.53 -23.05 -18.16
N ALA A 88 -13.75 -24.11 -17.96
CA ALA A 88 -13.03 -24.35 -16.70
C ALA A 88 -11.90 -23.31 -16.48
N ALA A 89 -11.18 -22.97 -17.54
CA ALA A 89 -10.13 -21.95 -17.49
C ALA A 89 -10.70 -20.55 -17.21
N ILE A 90 -11.85 -20.21 -17.80
CA ILE A 90 -12.58 -18.98 -17.52
C ILE A 90 -13.03 -18.92 -16.06
N THR A 91 -13.60 -20.02 -15.56
CA THR A 91 -14.01 -20.10 -14.14
C THR A 91 -12.84 -19.78 -13.22
N THR A 92 -11.66 -20.36 -13.49
CA THR A 92 -10.45 -20.06 -12.71
C THR A 92 -10.03 -18.58 -12.82
N ILE A 93 -10.12 -17.99 -14.01
CA ILE A 93 -9.78 -16.56 -14.20
C ILE A 93 -10.76 -15.67 -13.43
N CYS A 94 -12.07 -15.94 -13.51
CA CYS A 94 -13.10 -15.20 -12.77
C CYS A 94 -12.86 -15.30 -11.26
N GLU A 95 -12.58 -16.50 -10.73
CA GLU A 95 -12.24 -16.67 -9.30
C GLU A 95 -11.02 -15.83 -8.89
N GLN A 96 -9.99 -15.72 -9.74
CA GLN A 96 -8.84 -14.85 -9.44
C GLN A 96 -9.20 -13.37 -9.50
N TYR A 97 -10.09 -12.96 -10.40
CA TYR A 97 -10.60 -11.58 -10.41
C TYR A 97 -11.44 -11.27 -9.17
N ASP A 98 -12.27 -12.20 -8.71
CA ASP A 98 -13.07 -12.03 -7.49
C ASP A 98 -12.16 -11.87 -6.26
N ILE A 99 -11.10 -12.67 -6.15
CA ILE A 99 -10.09 -12.53 -5.08
C ILE A 99 -9.39 -11.18 -5.16
N PHE A 100 -9.03 -10.74 -6.37
CA PHE A 100 -8.41 -9.44 -6.58
C PHE A 100 -9.36 -8.29 -6.19
N ASP A 101 -10.63 -8.33 -6.62
CA ASP A 101 -11.61 -7.30 -6.30
C ASP A 101 -11.90 -7.24 -4.79
N GLN A 102 -11.99 -8.40 -4.14
CA GLN A 102 -12.11 -8.48 -2.69
C GLN A 102 -10.89 -7.84 -1.98
N ALA A 103 -9.67 -8.09 -2.46
CA ALA A 103 -8.47 -7.49 -1.88
C ALA A 103 -8.47 -5.95 -2.01
N LEU A 104 -8.97 -5.42 -3.14
CA LEU A 104 -9.14 -3.97 -3.33
C LEU A 104 -10.19 -3.38 -2.38
N ASP A 105 -11.32 -4.08 -2.18
CA ASP A 105 -12.37 -3.63 -1.24
C ASP A 105 -11.89 -3.64 0.21
N GLU A 106 -11.19 -4.69 0.64
CA GLU A 106 -10.61 -4.76 1.98
C GLU A 106 -9.62 -3.61 2.22
N LEU A 107 -8.82 -3.25 1.21
CA LEU A 107 -7.90 -2.14 1.27
C LEU A 107 -8.63 -0.80 1.43
N LEU A 108 -9.74 -0.59 0.69
CA LEU A 108 -10.58 0.62 0.85
C LEU A 108 -11.25 0.70 2.23
N VAL A 109 -11.69 -0.43 2.79
CA VAL A 109 -12.25 -0.47 4.15
C VAL A 109 -11.19 -0.10 5.21
N LEU A 110 -9.97 -0.61 5.04
CA LEU A 110 -8.87 -0.33 5.97
C LEU A 110 -8.38 1.11 5.92
N LYS A 111 -8.55 1.80 4.79
CA LYS A 111 -8.21 3.22 4.65
C LYS A 111 -8.85 4.05 5.77
N ASP A 112 -10.16 3.94 5.98
CA ASP A 112 -10.85 4.81 6.94
C ASP A 112 -10.41 4.55 8.38
N THR A 113 -10.17 3.28 8.73
CA THR A 113 -9.61 2.92 10.04
C THR A 113 -8.19 3.47 10.22
N THR A 114 -7.37 3.38 9.18
CA THR A 114 -5.99 3.90 9.18
C THR A 114 -5.95 5.42 9.31
N MET A 115 -6.84 6.12 8.58
CA MET A 115 -7.00 7.57 8.67
C MET A 115 -7.40 8.00 10.08
N GLY A 116 -8.34 7.29 10.71
CA GLY A 116 -8.73 7.55 12.10
C GLY A 116 -7.56 7.39 13.09
N ALA A 117 -6.71 6.39 12.90
CA ALA A 117 -5.52 6.19 13.74
C ALA A 117 -4.47 7.30 13.57
N ILE A 118 -4.25 7.78 12.34
CA ILE A 118 -3.36 8.92 12.05
C ILE A 118 -3.89 10.19 12.74
N ASP A 119 -5.18 10.46 12.61
CA ASP A 119 -5.82 11.65 13.17
C ASP A 119 -5.78 11.63 14.70
N GLU A 120 -6.05 10.48 15.31
CA GLU A 120 -5.96 10.29 16.75
C GLU A 120 -4.53 10.50 17.26
N LEU A 121 -3.52 9.92 16.59
CA LEU A 121 -2.12 10.16 16.94
C LEU A 121 -1.78 11.65 16.84
N GLY A 122 -2.19 12.34 15.78
CA GLY A 122 -1.96 13.77 15.60
C GLY A 122 -2.57 14.60 16.74
N ARG A 123 -3.82 14.29 17.13
CA ARG A 123 -4.51 14.92 18.25
C ARG A 123 -3.76 14.70 19.56
N VAL A 124 -3.35 13.47 19.87
CA VAL A 124 -2.63 13.14 21.11
C VAL A 124 -1.26 13.81 21.12
N VAL A 125 -0.53 13.84 20.01
CA VAL A 125 0.76 14.52 19.87
C VAL A 125 0.63 16.00 20.21
N VAL A 126 -0.34 16.69 19.61
CA VAL A 126 -0.56 18.13 19.89
C VAL A 126 -0.90 18.32 21.36
N GLN A 127 -1.81 17.54 21.93
CA GLN A 127 -2.21 17.66 23.33
C GLN A 127 -1.07 17.41 24.32
N GLN A 128 -0.25 16.38 24.10
CA GLN A 128 0.81 16.00 25.04
C GLN A 128 2.07 16.86 24.90
N LEU A 129 2.37 17.34 23.69
CA LEU A 129 3.59 18.12 23.42
C LEU A 129 3.35 19.63 23.51
N SER A 130 2.11 20.12 23.51
CA SER A 130 1.81 21.55 23.66
C SER A 130 2.28 22.10 25.00
N TYR A 131 2.80 23.32 24.98
CA TYR A 131 3.19 24.06 26.18
C TYR A 131 2.02 24.92 26.67
N PRO A 132 2.02 25.33 27.95
CA PRO A 132 1.13 26.41 28.42
C PRO A 132 1.27 27.66 27.55
N PRO A 133 0.23 28.48 27.35
CA PRO A 133 0.20 29.52 26.31
C PRO A 133 1.40 30.46 26.29
N ILE A 134 1.83 30.96 27.46
CA ILE A 134 2.98 31.89 27.56
C ILE A 134 4.28 31.17 27.19
N ILE A 135 4.47 29.94 27.68
CA ILE A 135 5.66 29.14 27.37
C ILE A 135 5.67 28.75 25.89
N HIS A 136 4.51 28.43 25.32
CA HIS A 136 4.37 28.14 23.91
C HIS A 136 4.77 29.34 23.06
N PHE A 137 4.30 30.55 23.41
CA PHE A 137 4.69 31.78 22.72
C PHE A 137 6.20 31.99 22.75
N VAL A 138 6.82 31.91 23.94
CA VAL A 138 8.27 32.08 24.11
C VAL A 138 9.05 31.06 23.28
N ILE A 139 8.67 29.78 23.34
CA ILE A 139 9.38 28.73 22.61
C ILE A 139 9.22 28.92 21.10
N MET A 140 7.99 29.12 20.60
CA MET A 140 7.75 29.14 19.16
C MET A 140 8.20 30.44 18.49
N HIS A 141 8.21 31.58 19.20
CA HIS A 141 8.47 32.90 18.60
C HIS A 141 9.77 33.56 19.06
N ILE A 142 10.33 33.17 20.20
CA ILE A 142 11.56 33.79 20.73
C ILE A 142 12.74 32.82 20.63
N LEU A 143 12.57 31.60 21.14
CA LEU A 143 13.65 30.62 21.23
C LEU A 143 13.81 29.78 19.96
N GLY A 144 12.75 29.63 19.16
CA GLY A 144 12.71 28.80 17.97
C GLY A 144 12.24 27.37 18.24
N SER A 145 11.66 26.73 17.22
CA SER A 145 11.13 25.36 17.30
C SER A 145 12.23 24.30 17.49
N ASP A 146 13.49 24.66 17.29
CA ASP A 146 14.68 23.81 17.50
C ASP A 146 15.19 23.83 18.94
N TRP A 147 14.64 24.70 19.80
CA TRP A 147 15.04 24.86 21.20
C TRP A 147 15.07 23.56 22.02
N SER A 148 14.13 22.64 21.75
CA SER A 148 14.08 21.36 22.47
C SER A 148 13.50 20.25 21.60
N LYS A 149 13.82 18.99 21.93
CA LYS A 149 13.27 17.81 21.23
C LYS A 149 11.74 17.82 21.20
N ARG A 150 11.09 18.29 22.27
CA ARG A 150 9.62 18.45 22.36
C ARG A 150 9.11 19.51 21.38
N ALA A 151 9.76 20.66 21.28
CA ALA A 151 9.40 21.72 20.34
C ALA A 151 9.58 21.26 18.88
N ILE A 152 10.69 20.57 18.59
CA ILE A 152 10.96 19.99 17.26
C ILE A 152 9.85 19.01 16.88
N ALA A 153 9.51 18.09 17.79
CA ALA A 153 8.48 17.09 17.56
C ALA A 153 7.09 17.74 17.39
N LEU A 154 6.73 18.72 18.22
CA LEU A 154 5.46 19.45 18.10
C LEU A 154 5.33 20.18 16.76
N ALA A 155 6.42 20.78 16.26
CA ALA A 155 6.43 21.50 14.99
C ALA A 155 6.46 20.56 13.76
N THR A 156 7.09 19.38 13.89
CA THR A 156 7.37 18.51 12.74
C THR A 156 6.38 17.37 12.58
N ILE A 157 5.96 16.71 13.67
CA ILE A 157 5.14 15.49 13.58
C ILE A 157 3.80 15.74 12.87
N PRO A 158 3.05 16.83 13.12
CA PRO A 158 1.77 17.06 12.44
C PRO A 158 1.90 17.06 10.91
N SER A 159 2.89 17.76 10.35
CA SER A 159 3.10 17.80 8.90
C SER A 159 3.56 16.46 8.32
N LEU A 160 4.29 15.66 9.10
CA LEU A 160 4.64 14.29 8.71
C LEU A 160 3.40 13.39 8.69
N LEU A 161 2.50 13.51 9.67
CA LEU A 161 1.24 12.76 9.68
C LEU A 161 0.32 13.18 8.53
N ASP A 162 0.28 14.47 8.18
CA ASP A 162 -0.44 14.95 6.99
C ASP A 162 0.14 14.35 5.69
N THR A 163 1.47 14.19 5.64
CA THR A 163 2.15 13.54 4.50
C THR A 163 1.75 12.07 4.41
N VAL A 164 1.76 11.33 5.52
CA VAL A 164 1.30 9.93 5.57
C VAL A 164 -0.16 9.83 5.13
N ARG A 165 -1.02 10.72 5.65
CA ARG A 165 -2.44 10.80 5.30
C ARG A 165 -2.64 10.96 3.79
N SER A 166 -1.91 11.89 3.17
CA SER A 166 -1.98 12.13 1.73
C SER A 166 -1.60 10.88 0.93
N HIS A 167 -0.57 10.13 1.35
CA HIS A 167 -0.14 8.93 0.63
C HIS A 167 -1.08 7.74 0.83
N VAL A 168 -1.72 7.61 2.00
CA VAL A 168 -2.81 6.64 2.21
C VAL A 168 -3.96 6.95 1.25
N GLN A 169 -4.33 8.23 1.11
CA GLN A 169 -5.36 8.67 0.15
C GLN A 169 -4.96 8.40 -1.30
N SER A 170 -3.70 8.66 -1.68
CA SER A 170 -3.22 8.37 -3.04
C SER A 170 -3.34 6.89 -3.38
N ILE A 171 -2.95 5.99 -2.46
CA ILE A 171 -3.15 4.54 -2.66
C ILE A 171 -4.64 4.23 -2.82
N ALA A 172 -5.53 4.81 -2.01
CA ALA A 172 -6.97 4.56 -2.14
C ALA A 172 -7.53 5.04 -3.49
N VAL A 173 -7.04 6.15 -4.04
CA VAL A 173 -7.40 6.61 -5.41
C VAL A 173 -6.93 5.60 -6.45
N LEU A 174 -5.68 5.15 -6.38
CA LEU A 174 -5.14 4.12 -7.28
C LEU A 174 -5.95 2.82 -7.21
N VAL A 175 -6.45 2.44 -6.03
CA VAL A 175 -7.32 1.27 -5.85
C VAL A 175 -8.67 1.43 -6.58
N ILE A 176 -9.29 2.61 -6.49
CA ILE A 176 -10.54 2.91 -7.19
C ILE A 176 -10.32 2.87 -8.72
N ASP A 177 -9.21 3.42 -9.18
CA ASP A 177 -8.83 3.41 -10.59
C ASP A 177 -8.55 1.96 -11.05
N LEU A 178 -7.86 1.16 -10.24
CA LEU A 178 -7.64 -0.27 -10.50
C LEU A 178 -8.94 -1.05 -10.60
N LYS A 179 -9.93 -0.82 -9.72
CA LYS A 179 -11.26 -1.45 -9.83
C LYS A 179 -11.95 -1.09 -11.15
N THR A 180 -11.80 0.15 -11.60
CA THR A 180 -12.39 0.63 -12.86
C THR A 180 -11.70 0.00 -14.07
N CYS A 181 -10.37 -0.10 -14.05
CA CYS A 181 -9.60 -0.69 -15.13
C CYS A 181 -9.70 -2.23 -15.15
N SER A 182 -9.81 -2.88 -13.99
CA SER A 182 -9.92 -4.34 -13.90
C SER A 182 -11.15 -4.88 -14.64
N THR A 183 -12.24 -4.11 -14.67
CA THR A 183 -13.44 -4.46 -15.45
C THR A 183 -13.13 -4.52 -16.95
N VAL A 184 -12.33 -3.58 -17.44
CA VAL A 184 -11.87 -3.53 -18.85
C VAL A 184 -10.95 -4.72 -19.16
N THR A 185 -10.04 -5.06 -18.25
CA THR A 185 -9.13 -6.19 -18.47
C THR A 185 -9.82 -7.56 -18.33
N HIS A 186 -10.85 -7.67 -17.49
CA HIS A 186 -11.76 -8.81 -17.50
C HIS A 186 -12.43 -8.99 -18.87
N ASP A 187 -12.95 -7.91 -19.47
CA ASP A 187 -13.59 -7.96 -20.78
C ASP A 187 -12.61 -8.32 -21.92
N ARG A 188 -11.34 -7.91 -21.82
CA ARG A 188 -10.30 -8.26 -22.80
C ARG A 188 -9.99 -9.76 -22.85
N PHE A 189 -10.17 -10.47 -21.74
CA PHE A 189 -9.99 -11.92 -21.65
C PHE A 189 -11.33 -12.65 -21.55
N SER A 190 -12.33 -12.17 -22.31
CA SER A 190 -13.62 -12.83 -22.42
C SER A 190 -13.51 -14.27 -22.94
N ILE A 191 -14.58 -15.02 -22.72
CA ILE A 191 -14.74 -16.40 -23.20
C ILE A 191 -14.42 -16.52 -24.70
N GLU A 192 -14.96 -15.60 -25.48
CA GLU A 192 -14.79 -15.57 -26.94
C GLU A 192 -13.34 -15.34 -27.32
N LYS A 193 -12.65 -14.42 -26.63
CA LYS A 193 -11.25 -14.13 -26.89
C LYS A 193 -10.33 -15.28 -26.50
N LEU A 194 -10.58 -15.94 -25.37
CA LEU A 194 -9.83 -17.12 -24.97
C LEU A 194 -10.04 -18.30 -25.93
N ARG A 195 -11.25 -18.50 -26.44
CA ARG A 195 -11.52 -19.50 -27.50
C ARG A 195 -10.78 -19.17 -28.78
N GLU A 196 -10.78 -17.90 -29.21
CA GLU A 196 -10.03 -17.43 -30.37
C GLU A 196 -8.53 -17.71 -30.19
N ILE A 197 -7.96 -17.32 -29.05
CA ILE A 197 -6.53 -17.51 -28.76
C ILE A 197 -6.17 -19.00 -28.74
N ARG A 198 -6.99 -19.86 -28.13
CA ARG A 198 -6.75 -21.32 -28.11
C ARG A 198 -6.85 -21.98 -29.49
N GLY A 199 -7.61 -21.38 -30.41
CA GLY A 199 -7.69 -21.81 -31.81
C GLY A 199 -6.43 -21.47 -32.63
N LEU A 200 -5.52 -20.65 -32.10
CA LEU A 200 -4.28 -20.28 -32.79
C LEU A 200 -3.22 -21.40 -32.71
N SER A 201 -2.22 -21.30 -33.59
CA SER A 201 -1.05 -22.19 -33.55
C SER A 201 -0.32 -22.09 -32.21
N GLU A 202 0.32 -23.18 -31.79
CA GLU A 202 1.11 -23.24 -30.56
C GLU A 202 2.21 -22.17 -30.49
N GLU A 203 2.88 -21.90 -31.61
CA GLU A 203 3.88 -20.83 -31.70
C GLU A 203 3.26 -19.46 -31.36
N THR A 204 2.07 -19.18 -31.89
CA THR A 204 1.38 -17.90 -31.65
C THR A 204 0.94 -17.80 -30.20
N ARG A 205 0.39 -18.87 -29.63
CA ARG A 205 -0.02 -18.91 -28.22
C ARG A 205 1.16 -18.71 -27.28
N THR A 206 2.31 -19.33 -27.59
CA THR A 206 3.55 -19.12 -26.85
C THR A 206 4.02 -17.67 -26.91
N ARG A 207 3.93 -17.01 -28.08
CA ARG A 207 4.27 -15.58 -28.20
C ARG A 207 3.35 -14.70 -27.35
N ILE A 208 2.05 -15.00 -27.31
CA ILE A 208 1.08 -14.28 -26.46
C ILE A 208 1.42 -14.52 -24.98
N ASP A 209 1.69 -15.76 -24.58
CA ASP A 209 2.12 -16.07 -23.20
C ASP A 209 3.37 -15.28 -22.81
N CYS A 210 4.41 -15.27 -23.64
CA CYS A 210 5.62 -14.50 -23.38
C CYS A 210 5.32 -13.00 -23.23
N PHE A 211 4.45 -12.45 -24.08
CA PHE A 211 4.05 -11.05 -23.96
C PHE A 211 3.36 -10.75 -22.62
N VAL A 212 2.39 -11.58 -22.21
CA VAL A 212 1.69 -11.42 -20.93
C VAL A 212 2.65 -11.62 -19.75
N MET A 213 3.59 -12.57 -19.85
CA MET A 213 4.64 -12.79 -18.85
C MET A 213 5.53 -11.56 -18.69
N THR A 214 6.00 -10.99 -19.80
CA THR A 214 6.86 -9.80 -19.77
C THR A 214 6.12 -8.61 -19.17
N ALA A 215 4.86 -8.40 -19.57
CA ALA A 215 4.02 -7.33 -19.03
C ALA A 215 3.83 -7.44 -17.51
N SER A 216 3.47 -8.64 -17.02
CA SER A 216 3.17 -8.88 -15.59
C SER A 216 4.40 -9.22 -14.74
N GLY A 217 5.60 -9.20 -15.33
CA GLY A 217 6.82 -9.77 -14.74
C GLY A 217 7.35 -9.02 -13.51
N ASP A 218 7.04 -7.73 -13.37
CA ASP A 218 7.48 -6.91 -12.24
C ASP A 218 6.49 -6.86 -11.08
N LEU A 219 5.24 -7.30 -11.26
CA LEU A 219 4.22 -7.33 -10.19
C LEU A 219 4.71 -8.07 -8.93
N PRO A 220 5.34 -9.27 -9.01
CA PRO A 220 5.84 -9.94 -7.81
C PRO A 220 6.89 -9.10 -7.06
N LYS A 221 7.81 -8.45 -7.80
CA LYS A 221 8.84 -7.62 -7.18
C LYS A 221 8.24 -6.41 -6.47
N TRP A 222 7.22 -5.79 -7.07
CA TRP A 222 6.53 -4.67 -6.46
C TRP A 222 5.76 -5.11 -5.21
N ALA A 223 5.07 -6.25 -5.26
CA ALA A 223 4.41 -6.82 -4.09
C ALA A 223 5.42 -7.09 -2.95
N ASP A 224 6.52 -7.79 -3.24
CA ASP A 224 7.57 -8.11 -2.27
C ASP A 224 8.17 -6.84 -1.62
N HIS A 225 8.39 -5.79 -2.42
CA HIS A 225 8.88 -4.51 -1.90
C HIS A 225 7.88 -3.84 -0.96
N VAL A 226 6.61 -3.79 -1.34
CA VAL A 226 5.54 -3.19 -0.53
C VAL A 226 5.34 -3.99 0.76
N GLU A 227 5.37 -5.32 0.68
CA GLU A 227 5.30 -6.21 1.85
C GLU A 227 6.50 -6.01 2.79
N GLY A 228 7.70 -5.84 2.23
CA GLY A 228 8.89 -5.50 3.02
C GLY A 228 8.72 -4.21 3.83
N PHE A 229 8.09 -3.18 3.27
CA PHE A 229 7.77 -1.95 4.00
C PHE A 229 6.75 -2.19 5.11
N ALA A 230 5.73 -3.01 4.86
CA ALA A 230 4.74 -3.39 5.87
C ALA A 230 5.37 -4.15 7.04
N SER A 231 6.26 -5.11 6.77
CA SER A 231 6.98 -5.86 7.80
C SER A 231 7.79 -4.93 8.70
N VAL A 232 8.53 -3.98 8.12
CA VAL A 232 9.30 -3.02 8.90
C VAL A 232 8.40 -2.13 9.75
N LEU A 233 7.27 -1.66 9.22
CA LEU A 233 6.29 -0.90 10.01
C LEU A 233 5.75 -1.71 11.19
N GLN A 234 5.47 -2.99 10.98
CA GLN A 234 5.01 -3.91 12.03
C GLN A 234 6.07 -4.09 13.12
N ASP A 235 7.34 -4.26 12.75
CA ASP A 235 8.45 -4.35 13.70
C ASP A 235 8.62 -3.06 14.51
N LEU A 236 8.42 -1.92 13.86
CA LEU A 236 8.46 -0.61 14.52
C LEU A 236 7.33 -0.42 15.54
N ALA A 237 6.20 -1.13 15.40
CA ALA A 237 5.09 -1.08 16.34
C ALA A 237 5.34 -1.84 17.66
N VAL A 238 6.47 -2.57 17.78
CA VAL A 238 6.86 -3.26 19.01
C VAL A 238 7.44 -2.27 20.03
N PRO A 239 7.13 -2.39 21.34
CA PRO A 239 7.66 -1.50 22.38
C PRO A 239 9.18 -1.54 22.47
N PHE A 240 9.81 -0.36 22.46
CA PHE A 240 11.15 -0.21 23.01
C PHE A 240 11.02 -0.12 24.53
N PHE A 241 11.45 -1.16 25.25
CA PHE A 241 11.77 -0.98 26.65
C PHE A 241 13.06 -0.14 26.73
N PRO A 242 13.09 0.99 27.47
CA PRO A 242 14.37 1.54 27.85
C PRO A 242 15.08 0.47 28.69
N ILE A 243 16.30 0.10 28.30
CA ILE A 243 17.23 -0.56 29.21
C ILE A 243 17.31 0.37 30.42
N ARG A 244 16.82 -0.12 31.56
CA ARG A 244 16.99 0.58 32.84
C ARG A 244 18.48 0.49 33.16
N ASP A 245 19.19 1.59 32.96
CA ASP A 245 20.47 1.83 33.65
C ASP A 245 20.21 2.13 35.13
#